data_AF-A0A1F9EZ18-F1
#
_entry.id   AF-A0A1F9EZ18-F1
#
_cell.length_a   1.000
_cell.length_b   1.000
_cell.length_c   1.000
_cell.angle_alpha   90.00
_cell.angle_beta   90.00
_cell.angle_gamma   90.00
#
_symmetry.space_group_name_H-M   'P 1'
#
loop_
_entity.id
_entity.type
_entity.pdbx_description
1 polymer ?
#
loop_
_entity_poly.entity_id
_entity_poly.type
_entity_poly.pdbx_seq_one_letter_code
_entity_poly.pdbx_strand_id
1 'polypeptide(L)'
;PFMFLRDLFGAFVIVGVLIAIYRRFILKVPRMFTNAMDIYTILIVAVIMLSGIFLEASKMVAYSDYKRMVDEYSGLSDPEELKSLEAYWVKEFGTVSPNLKGPFDEKILTKGKDLHQSSCAECHARPQWAFTGYGAAKLITPIGLSIDRARLPSVLWYIHILACFVGLAYLPFSKMFHIFASSVSLLANGVIGKEKLAPANRATLQAMELDACTHCGTCSLRCSVIMAFEEISNINIFPSEKIGSIKTLASGKALSPRELRHLQEGVYLCSNCYRCTVVCPAGINLQDLWFNVRETLLQKGYPEFLVLSPLSFYRGLMKEETVLKDYEKPLTQAREAIAAQCDLMKKKDKVLALTPTNRKLKSGLNLSAQAKTFSACFSCQTCTTVCPVVGNYENPQEALGLLPHQIMHAAGLGLRDLAFGSNMLWDCLTCYQCQEQCPQGVHVTDVLYELKNLAVKQVREKTLEPIERK
;
A
#
# COMPACT_ATOMS: atom_id res chain seq x y z
N PRO A 1 -30.79 -1.86 27.09
CA PRO A 1 -31.49 -0.91 26.19
C PRO A 1 -30.94 -1.05 24.74
N PHE A 2 -31.80 -0.84 23.72
CA PHE A 2 -31.48 -0.88 22.28
C PHE A 2 -30.85 -2.17 21.72
N MET A 3 -31.28 -3.35 22.18
CA MET A 3 -30.75 -4.64 21.70
C MET A 3 -30.79 -4.78 20.18
N PHE A 4 -31.86 -4.31 19.55
CA PHE A 4 -31.98 -4.29 18.09
C PHE A 4 -30.87 -3.51 17.39
N LEU A 5 -30.58 -2.28 17.84
CA LEU A 5 -29.55 -1.46 17.22
C LEU A 5 -28.16 -2.08 17.41
N ARG A 6 -27.91 -2.65 18.60
CA ARG A 6 -26.64 -3.34 18.88
C ARG A 6 -26.43 -4.51 17.92
N ASP A 7 -27.44 -5.37 17.76
CA ASP A 7 -27.37 -6.52 16.86
C ASP A 7 -27.30 -6.11 15.39
N LEU A 8 -28.03 -5.06 14.99
CA LEU A 8 -28.00 -4.54 13.63
C LEU A 8 -26.61 -4.06 13.24
N PHE A 9 -25.97 -3.22 14.09
CA PHE A 9 -24.61 -2.76 13.83
C PHE A 9 -23.61 -3.91 13.93
N GLY A 10 -23.81 -4.87 14.83
CA GLY A 10 -23.00 -6.08 14.88
C GLY A 10 -23.07 -6.90 13.58
N ALA A 11 -24.27 -7.08 13.02
CA ALA A 11 -24.46 -7.74 11.74
C ALA A 11 -23.76 -6.99 10.60
N PHE A 12 -23.81 -5.66 10.59
CA PHE A 12 -23.08 -4.85 9.59
C PHE A 12 -21.56 -5.05 9.69
N VAL A 13 -21.00 -5.14 10.90
CA VAL A 13 -19.57 -5.44 11.07
C VAL A 13 -19.24 -6.82 10.50
N ILE A 14 -20.06 -7.84 10.77
CA ILE A 14 -19.85 -9.20 10.23
C ILE A 14 -19.90 -9.20 8.70
N VAL A 15 -20.88 -8.53 8.10
CA VAL A 15 -20.96 -8.38 6.64
C VAL A 15 -19.71 -7.70 6.10
N GLY A 16 -19.23 -6.64 6.76
CA GLY A 16 -17.98 -5.97 6.39
C GLY A 16 -16.75 -6.88 6.45
N VAL A 17 -16.64 -7.70 7.51
CA VAL A 17 -15.57 -8.71 7.65
C VAL A 17 -15.66 -9.77 6.55
N LEU A 18 -16.86 -10.27 6.26
CA LEU A 18 -17.08 -11.25 5.18
C LEU A 18 -16.70 -10.67 3.81
N ILE A 19 -17.07 -9.42 3.52
CA ILE A 19 -16.66 -8.73 2.29
C ILE A 19 -15.14 -8.58 2.24
N ALA A 20 -14.48 -8.21 3.34
CA ALA A 20 -13.03 -8.08 3.40
C ALA A 20 -12.32 -9.41 3.14
N ILE A 21 -12.80 -10.50 3.74
CA ILE A 21 -12.29 -11.86 3.53
C ILE A 21 -12.50 -12.29 2.07
N TYR A 22 -13.71 -12.11 1.55
CA TYR A 22 -14.05 -12.48 0.18
C TYR A 22 -13.16 -11.75 -0.83
N ARG A 23 -12.98 -10.43 -0.69
CA ARG A 23 -12.15 -9.64 -1.60
C ARG A 23 -10.67 -10.03 -1.57
N ARG A 24 -10.12 -10.31 -0.37
CA ARG A 24 -8.69 -10.61 -0.19
C ARG A 24 -8.34 -12.05 -0.55
N PHE A 25 -9.13 -13.02 -0.11
CA PHE A 25 -8.74 -14.43 -0.17
C PHE A 25 -9.47 -15.24 -1.26
N ILE A 26 -10.70 -14.86 -1.61
CA ILE A 26 -11.53 -15.60 -2.57
C ILE A 26 -11.44 -14.96 -3.96
N LEU A 27 -11.89 -13.70 -4.08
CA LEU A 27 -11.84 -12.95 -5.34
C LEU A 27 -10.41 -12.62 -5.76
N LYS A 28 -9.49 -12.53 -4.79
CA LYS A 28 -8.07 -12.18 -4.99
C LYS A 28 -7.92 -10.95 -5.89
N VAL A 29 -8.55 -9.85 -5.45
CA VAL A 29 -8.56 -8.60 -6.21
C VAL A 29 -7.13 -8.26 -6.66
N PRO A 30 -6.89 -8.06 -7.98
CA PRO A 30 -5.55 -7.84 -8.49
C PRO A 30 -4.84 -6.69 -7.78
N ARG A 31 -3.55 -6.86 -7.44
CA ARG A 31 -2.72 -5.83 -6.79
C ARG A 31 -3.23 -5.35 -5.43
N MET A 32 -4.14 -6.08 -4.80
CA MET A 32 -4.45 -5.94 -3.38
C MET A 32 -3.57 -6.92 -2.60
N PHE A 33 -2.45 -6.42 -2.07
CA PHE A 33 -1.58 -7.22 -1.24
C PHE A 33 -2.17 -7.36 0.16
N THR A 34 -1.84 -8.46 0.83
CA THR A 34 -2.29 -8.72 2.20
C THR A 34 -1.07 -8.97 3.07
N ASN A 35 -0.94 -8.20 4.15
CA ASN A 35 0.14 -8.34 5.12
C ASN A 35 -0.38 -8.87 6.47
N ALA A 36 0.52 -9.06 7.44
CA ALA A 36 0.16 -9.58 8.75
C ALA A 36 -0.85 -8.70 9.50
N MET A 37 -0.74 -7.36 9.39
CA MET A 37 -1.69 -6.45 10.03
C MET A 37 -3.10 -6.60 9.46
N ASP A 38 -3.23 -6.88 8.16
CA ASP A 38 -4.53 -7.16 7.55
C ASP A 38 -5.23 -8.37 8.17
N ILE A 39 -4.45 -9.43 8.36
CA ILE A 39 -4.93 -10.70 8.92
C ILE A 39 -5.30 -10.50 10.39
N TYR A 40 -4.42 -9.90 11.20
CA TYR A 40 -4.68 -9.66 12.62
C TYR A 40 -5.91 -8.82 12.85
N THR A 41 -6.09 -7.75 12.07
CA THR A 41 -7.30 -6.92 12.13
C THR A 41 -8.56 -7.71 11.84
N ILE A 42 -8.58 -8.51 10.76
CA ILE A 42 -9.75 -9.33 10.39
C ILE A 42 -10.07 -10.33 11.50
N LEU A 43 -9.05 -11.01 12.03
CA LEU A 43 -9.20 -12.01 13.08
C LEU A 43 -9.72 -11.41 14.38
N ILE A 44 -9.13 -10.30 14.85
CA ILE A 44 -9.53 -9.64 16.10
C ILE A 44 -11.00 -9.21 16.01
N VAL A 45 -11.39 -8.53 14.93
CA VAL A 45 -12.78 -8.08 14.76
C VAL A 45 -13.74 -9.26 14.63
N ALA A 46 -13.37 -10.31 13.89
CA ALA A 46 -14.18 -11.52 13.77
C ALA A 46 -14.38 -12.21 15.14
N VAL A 47 -13.32 -12.36 15.93
CA VAL A 47 -13.38 -12.98 17.26
C VAL A 47 -14.25 -12.15 18.21
N ILE A 48 -14.08 -10.82 18.25
CA ILE A 48 -14.92 -9.93 19.07
C ILE A 48 -16.40 -10.11 18.69
N MET A 49 -16.73 -10.05 17.40
CA MET A 49 -18.12 -10.14 16.94
C MET A 49 -18.74 -11.50 17.20
N LEU A 50 -18.05 -12.59 16.82
CA LEU A 50 -18.55 -13.94 17.00
C LEU A 50 -18.69 -14.28 18.49
N SER A 51 -17.67 -14.00 19.31
CA SER A 51 -17.76 -14.24 20.76
C SER A 51 -18.88 -13.43 21.41
N GLY A 52 -19.17 -12.22 20.95
CA GLY A 52 -20.28 -11.41 21.45
C GLY A 52 -21.65 -12.03 21.17
N ILE A 53 -21.88 -12.46 19.92
CA ILE A 53 -23.14 -13.11 19.51
C ILE A 53 -23.34 -14.44 20.25
N PHE A 54 -22.31 -15.28 20.32
CA PHE A 54 -22.40 -16.55 21.03
C PHE A 54 -22.52 -16.37 22.54
N LEU A 55 -21.90 -15.35 23.12
CA LEU A 55 -22.06 -15.00 24.52
C LEU A 55 -23.52 -14.65 24.82
N GLU A 56 -24.12 -13.77 24.02
CA GLU A 56 -25.54 -13.42 24.14
C GLU A 56 -26.44 -14.64 23.99
N ALA A 57 -26.21 -15.47 22.95
CA ALA A 57 -26.96 -16.70 22.73
C ALA A 57 -26.87 -17.68 23.91
N SER A 58 -25.66 -17.88 24.45
CA SER A 58 -25.43 -18.80 25.57
C SER A 58 -26.14 -18.34 26.84
N LYS A 59 -26.18 -17.03 27.12
CA LYS A 59 -26.90 -16.45 28.26
C LYS A 59 -28.42 -16.59 28.16
N MET A 60 -28.98 -16.57 26.95
CA MET A 60 -30.43 -16.78 26.76
C MET A 60 -30.84 -18.20 27.14
N VAL A 61 -29.99 -19.19 26.84
CA VAL A 61 -30.28 -20.61 27.01
C VAL A 61 -29.88 -21.12 28.40
N ALA A 62 -28.87 -20.53 29.03
CA ALA A 62 -28.33 -20.97 30.32
C ALA A 62 -29.31 -20.81 31.48
N TYR A 63 -29.62 -21.93 32.15
CA TYR A 63 -30.48 -21.92 33.33
C TYR A 63 -29.77 -21.30 34.55
N SER A 64 -28.45 -21.52 34.68
CA SER A 64 -27.68 -20.92 35.77
C SER A 64 -27.72 -19.38 35.77
N ASP A 65 -27.69 -18.76 34.59
CA ASP A 65 -27.83 -17.31 34.44
C ASP A 65 -29.25 -16.84 34.78
N TYR A 66 -30.29 -17.54 34.31
CA TYR A 66 -31.68 -17.26 34.71
C TYR A 66 -31.83 -17.32 36.23
N LYS A 67 -31.39 -18.41 36.85
CA LYS A 67 -31.50 -18.64 38.30
C LYS A 67 -30.76 -17.55 39.07
N ARG A 68 -29.52 -17.23 38.70
CA ARG A 68 -28.74 -16.16 39.33
C ARG A 68 -29.49 -14.82 39.27
N MET A 69 -30.06 -14.46 38.13
CA MET A 69 -30.81 -13.21 37.99
C MET A 69 -32.08 -13.19 38.86
N VAL A 70 -32.80 -14.31 38.92
CA VAL A 70 -33.99 -14.43 39.78
C VAL A 70 -33.62 -14.32 41.25
N ASP A 71 -32.58 -15.04 41.70
CA ASP A 71 -32.12 -15.05 43.09
C ASP A 71 -31.59 -13.66 43.51
N GLU A 72 -30.89 -12.95 42.62
CA GLU A 72 -30.27 -11.65 42.93
C GLU A 72 -31.24 -10.45 42.81
N TYR A 73 -32.22 -10.50 41.89
CA TYR A 73 -32.98 -9.30 41.50
C TYR A 73 -34.50 -9.43 41.55
N SER A 74 -35.09 -10.63 41.58
CA SER A 74 -36.55 -10.76 41.45
C SER A 74 -37.34 -10.39 42.71
N GLY A 75 -36.72 -10.53 43.89
CA GLY A 75 -37.39 -10.38 45.19
C GLY A 75 -38.43 -11.47 45.49
N LEU A 76 -38.55 -12.49 44.65
CA LEU A 76 -39.54 -13.58 44.78
C LEU A 76 -38.99 -14.68 45.69
N SER A 77 -39.85 -15.21 46.56
CA SER A 77 -39.51 -16.34 47.45
C SER A 77 -40.56 -17.46 47.45
N ASP A 78 -41.75 -17.22 46.91
CA ASP A 78 -42.80 -18.23 46.78
C ASP A 78 -42.45 -19.24 45.67
N PRO A 79 -42.32 -20.55 45.97
CA PRO A 79 -42.08 -21.60 44.98
C PRO A 79 -43.07 -21.62 43.80
N GLU A 80 -44.34 -21.29 44.03
CA GLU A 80 -45.37 -21.25 42.97
C GLU A 80 -45.18 -20.05 42.01
N GLU A 81 -44.73 -18.91 42.54
CA GLU A 81 -44.39 -17.74 41.74
C GLU A 81 -43.12 -17.99 40.91
N LEU A 82 -42.08 -18.57 41.52
CA LEU A 82 -40.84 -18.95 40.84
C LEU A 82 -41.09 -19.92 39.68
N LYS A 83 -41.94 -20.93 39.91
CA LYS A 83 -42.33 -21.90 38.87
C LYS A 83 -43.09 -21.24 37.71
N SER A 84 -43.97 -20.28 38.02
CA SER A 84 -44.74 -19.56 37.01
C SER A 84 -43.85 -18.64 36.16
N LEU A 85 -42.93 -17.92 36.80
CA LEU A 85 -41.94 -17.10 36.12
C LEU A 85 -41.02 -17.94 35.23
N GLU A 86 -40.55 -19.09 35.73
CA GLU A 86 -39.68 -20.01 34.99
C GLU A 86 -40.39 -20.57 33.76
N ALA A 87 -41.65 -21.01 33.89
CA ALA A 87 -42.45 -21.47 32.75
C ALA A 87 -42.61 -20.40 31.66
N TYR A 88 -42.79 -19.13 32.06
CA TYR A 88 -42.86 -18.00 31.14
C TYR A 88 -41.52 -17.75 30.43
N TRP A 89 -40.39 -17.79 31.15
CA TRP A 89 -39.06 -17.61 30.56
C TRP A 89 -38.64 -18.78 29.65
N VAL A 90 -38.98 -20.02 30.00
CA VAL A 90 -38.77 -21.18 29.12
C VAL A 90 -39.53 -21.01 27.80
N LYS A 91 -40.77 -20.51 27.85
CA LYS A 91 -41.61 -20.33 26.66
C LYS A 91 -41.22 -19.10 25.82
N GLU A 92 -41.11 -17.94 26.43
CA GLU A 92 -41.00 -16.65 25.72
C GLU A 92 -39.55 -16.17 25.58
N PHE A 93 -38.65 -16.60 26.47
CA PHE A 93 -37.24 -16.16 26.49
C PHE A 93 -36.26 -17.24 26.03
N GLY A 94 -36.70 -18.50 25.91
CA GLY A 94 -35.89 -19.60 25.37
C GLY A 94 -34.90 -20.21 26.37
N THR A 95 -35.07 -19.96 27.67
CA THR A 95 -34.28 -20.58 28.72
C THR A 95 -34.50 -22.08 28.75
N VAL A 96 -33.43 -22.87 28.83
CA VAL A 96 -33.52 -24.33 28.89
C VAL A 96 -33.45 -24.77 30.34
N SER A 97 -34.61 -25.00 30.95
CA SER A 97 -34.69 -25.46 32.33
C SER A 97 -34.40 -26.97 32.47
N PRO A 98 -33.66 -27.39 33.52
CA PRO A 98 -33.57 -28.80 33.91
C PRO A 98 -34.81 -29.30 34.68
N ASN A 99 -35.64 -28.38 35.20
CA ASN A 99 -36.74 -28.68 36.12
C ASN A 99 -38.11 -28.66 35.43
N LEU A 100 -38.28 -27.80 34.42
CA LEU A 100 -39.54 -27.58 33.73
C LEU A 100 -39.38 -27.80 32.24
N LYS A 101 -40.29 -28.60 31.67
CA LYS A 101 -40.42 -28.77 30.23
C LYS A 101 -41.89 -28.62 29.86
N GLY A 102 -42.16 -27.79 28.86
CA GLY A 102 -43.51 -27.55 28.37
C GLY A 102 -44.16 -28.82 27.77
N PRO A 103 -45.46 -28.76 27.43
CA PRO A 103 -46.31 -27.55 27.38
C PRO A 103 -46.74 -27.03 28.76
N PHE A 104 -47.08 -25.73 28.83
CA PHE A 104 -47.53 -25.06 30.05
C PHE A 104 -48.96 -24.52 29.89
N ASP A 105 -49.74 -24.58 30.96
CA ASP A 105 -51.11 -24.06 31.01
C ASP A 105 -51.12 -22.53 30.88
N GLU A 106 -52.18 -22.00 30.25
CA GLU A 106 -52.33 -20.57 29.99
C GLU A 106 -52.38 -19.74 31.30
N LYS A 107 -52.93 -20.30 32.37
CA LYS A 107 -52.96 -19.67 33.70
C LYS A 107 -51.55 -19.46 34.26
N ILE A 108 -50.68 -20.46 34.14
CA ILE A 108 -49.28 -20.40 34.62
C ILE A 108 -48.51 -19.35 33.82
N LEU A 109 -48.71 -19.31 32.51
CA LEU A 109 -48.04 -18.34 31.63
C LEU A 109 -48.52 -16.91 31.86
N THR A 110 -49.80 -16.71 32.16
CA THR A 110 -50.34 -15.39 32.48
C THR A 110 -49.76 -14.87 33.80
N LYS A 111 -49.77 -15.70 34.85
CA LYS A 111 -49.12 -15.36 36.14
C LYS A 111 -47.63 -15.08 35.96
N GLY A 112 -46.92 -15.90 35.18
CA GLY A 112 -45.50 -15.69 34.88
C GLY A 112 -45.20 -14.41 34.08
N LYS A 113 -46.11 -14.03 33.17
CA LYS A 113 -46.02 -12.77 32.42
C LYS A 113 -46.15 -11.57 33.34
N ASP A 114 -47.11 -11.59 34.27
CA ASP A 114 -47.34 -10.51 35.22
C ASP A 114 -46.11 -10.34 36.14
N LEU A 115 -45.56 -11.46 36.64
CA LEU A 115 -44.31 -11.47 37.42
C LEU A 115 -43.11 -10.95 36.62
N HIS A 116 -43.01 -11.29 35.33
CA HIS A 116 -41.98 -10.73 34.46
C HIS A 116 -42.15 -9.22 34.29
N GLN A 117 -43.39 -8.73 34.12
CA GLN A 117 -43.67 -7.30 33.99
C GLN A 117 -43.31 -6.52 35.26
N SER A 118 -43.57 -7.08 36.43
CA SER A 118 -43.25 -6.43 37.71
C SER A 118 -41.77 -6.47 38.06
N SER A 119 -41.08 -7.58 37.78
CA SER A 119 -39.75 -7.85 38.36
C SER A 119 -38.60 -7.97 37.35
N CYS A 120 -38.89 -8.11 36.05
CA CYS A 120 -37.85 -8.40 35.05
C CYS A 120 -37.87 -7.46 33.83
N ALA A 121 -39.02 -6.88 33.47
CA ALA A 121 -39.20 -6.16 32.22
C ALA A 121 -38.36 -4.87 32.10
N GLU A 122 -37.94 -4.29 33.22
CA GLU A 122 -37.06 -3.11 33.22
C GLU A 122 -35.65 -3.46 32.70
N CYS A 123 -35.15 -4.66 33.03
CA CYS A 123 -33.82 -5.12 32.65
C CYS A 123 -33.82 -6.00 31.38
N HIS A 124 -34.95 -6.63 31.04
CA HIS A 124 -35.04 -7.61 29.97
C HIS A 124 -36.02 -7.20 28.86
N ALA A 125 -35.47 -7.07 27.66
CA ALA A 125 -36.27 -6.99 26.44
C ALA A 125 -36.53 -8.39 25.87
N ARG A 126 -37.57 -8.50 25.05
CA ARG A 126 -37.86 -9.69 24.24
C ARG A 126 -36.61 -10.13 23.44
N PRO A 127 -36.12 -11.38 23.56
CA PRO A 127 -34.88 -11.82 22.93
C PRO A 127 -34.86 -11.69 21.41
N GLN A 128 -36.02 -11.72 20.76
CA GLN A 128 -36.17 -11.56 19.31
C GLN A 128 -35.60 -10.23 18.79
N TRP A 129 -35.49 -9.21 19.65
CA TRP A 129 -34.82 -7.95 19.28
C TRP A 129 -33.32 -8.11 19.07
N ALA A 130 -32.68 -9.05 19.76
CA ALA A 130 -31.31 -9.47 19.49
C ALA A 130 -31.32 -10.61 18.46
N PHE A 131 -31.72 -10.31 17.22
CA PHE A 131 -32.02 -11.32 16.23
C PHE A 131 -30.84 -12.25 15.88
N THR A 132 -29.60 -11.77 15.96
CA THR A 132 -28.41 -12.60 15.71
C THR A 132 -28.15 -13.53 16.88
N GLY A 133 -28.16 -13.00 18.11
CA GLY A 133 -28.02 -13.77 19.34
C GLY A 133 -29.15 -14.79 19.52
N TYR A 134 -30.40 -14.39 19.25
CA TYR A 134 -31.58 -15.23 19.32
C TYR A 134 -31.58 -16.34 18.25
N GLY A 135 -31.15 -16.03 17.02
CA GLY A 135 -30.94 -17.03 15.99
C GLY A 135 -29.93 -18.08 16.41
N ALA A 136 -28.79 -17.64 16.97
CA ALA A 136 -27.78 -18.53 17.52
C ALA A 136 -28.30 -19.32 18.74
N ALA A 137 -29.09 -18.69 19.61
CA ALA A 137 -29.69 -19.32 20.79
C ALA A 137 -30.57 -20.51 20.39
N LYS A 138 -31.43 -20.34 19.37
CA LYS A 138 -32.26 -21.43 18.84
C LYS A 138 -31.45 -22.62 18.32
N LEU A 139 -30.31 -22.37 17.70
CA LEU A 139 -29.43 -23.43 17.20
C LEU A 139 -28.80 -24.25 18.35
N ILE A 140 -28.51 -23.60 19.48
CA ILE A 140 -27.85 -24.23 20.62
C ILE A 140 -28.81 -24.72 21.72
N THR A 141 -30.10 -24.39 21.65
CA THR A 141 -31.14 -24.86 22.58
C THR A 141 -31.10 -26.39 22.85
N PRO A 142 -30.94 -27.28 21.84
CA PRO A 142 -30.94 -28.73 22.06
C PRO A 142 -29.83 -29.22 23.00
N ILE A 143 -28.72 -28.47 23.05
CA ILE A 143 -27.55 -28.75 23.90
C ILE A 143 -27.43 -27.77 25.08
N GLY A 144 -28.49 -27.02 25.37
CA GLY A 144 -28.48 -25.92 26.34
C GLY A 144 -28.00 -26.31 27.74
N LEU A 145 -28.47 -27.44 28.28
CA LEU A 145 -28.03 -27.94 29.59
C LEU A 145 -26.56 -28.36 29.62
N SER A 146 -26.01 -28.80 28.48
CA SER A 146 -24.58 -29.16 28.38
C SER A 146 -23.72 -27.91 28.30
N ILE A 147 -24.16 -26.91 27.56
CA ILE A 147 -23.54 -25.58 27.47
C ILE A 147 -23.48 -24.90 28.85
N ASP A 148 -24.58 -24.97 29.60
CA ASP A 148 -24.69 -24.40 30.94
C ASP A 148 -23.77 -25.12 31.92
N ARG A 149 -23.76 -26.46 31.91
CA ARG A 149 -22.83 -27.27 32.71
C ARG A 149 -21.36 -26.98 32.41
N ALA A 150 -21.03 -26.70 31.16
CA ALA A 150 -19.68 -26.33 30.74
C ALA A 150 -19.30 -24.89 31.10
N ARG A 151 -20.19 -24.10 31.73
CA ARG A 151 -20.00 -22.67 32.04
C ARG A 151 -19.62 -21.84 30.81
N LEU A 152 -20.16 -22.21 29.64
CA LEU A 152 -19.84 -21.53 28.39
C LEU A 152 -20.15 -20.01 28.43
N PRO A 153 -21.22 -19.51 29.08
CA PRO A 153 -21.43 -18.07 29.22
C PRO A 153 -20.26 -17.35 29.90
N SER A 154 -19.68 -17.93 30.95
CA SER A 154 -18.51 -17.37 31.63
C SER A 154 -17.25 -17.43 30.75
N VAL A 155 -17.02 -18.55 30.08
CA VAL A 155 -15.87 -18.73 29.18
C VAL A 155 -15.92 -17.73 28.02
N LEU A 156 -17.07 -17.61 27.35
CA LEU A 156 -17.28 -16.67 26.25
C LEU A 156 -17.15 -15.22 26.71
N TRP A 157 -17.54 -14.90 27.95
CA TRP A 157 -17.33 -13.58 28.53
C TRP A 157 -15.84 -13.25 28.65
N TYR A 158 -15.02 -14.17 29.16
CA TYR A 158 -13.56 -13.99 29.22
C TYR A 158 -12.94 -13.87 27.83
N ILE A 159 -13.33 -14.73 26.88
CA ILE A 159 -12.84 -14.65 25.50
C ILE A 159 -13.18 -13.29 24.89
N HIS A 160 -14.43 -12.83 25.03
CA HIS A 160 -14.88 -11.58 24.46
C HIS A 160 -14.15 -10.38 25.07
N ILE A 161 -14.07 -10.29 26.40
CA ILE A 161 -13.43 -9.15 27.06
C ILE A 161 -11.92 -9.10 26.80
N LEU A 162 -11.24 -10.27 26.78
CA LEU A 162 -9.83 -10.34 26.43
C LEU A 162 -9.60 -9.95 24.97
N ALA A 163 -10.44 -10.42 24.05
CA ALA A 163 -10.37 -10.03 22.64
C ALA A 163 -10.57 -8.51 22.47
N CYS A 164 -11.51 -7.90 23.21
CA CYS A 164 -11.70 -6.45 23.23
C CYS A 164 -10.45 -5.72 23.75
N PHE A 165 -9.83 -6.18 24.84
CA PHE A 165 -8.59 -5.58 25.35
C PHE A 165 -7.42 -5.72 24.38
N VAL A 166 -7.27 -6.89 23.75
CA VAL A 166 -6.26 -7.09 22.70
C VAL A 166 -6.52 -6.14 21.53
N GLY A 167 -7.78 -5.98 21.11
CA GLY A 167 -8.17 -5.05 20.06
C GLY A 167 -7.84 -3.60 20.40
N LEU A 168 -8.15 -3.15 21.62
CA LEU A 168 -7.84 -1.81 22.12
C LEU A 168 -6.33 -1.57 22.19
N ALA A 169 -5.56 -2.54 22.70
CA ALA A 169 -4.10 -2.45 22.76
C ALA A 169 -3.46 -2.42 21.36
N TYR A 170 -4.05 -3.13 20.39
CA TYR A 170 -3.56 -3.18 19.01
C TYR A 170 -3.96 -1.95 18.18
N LEU A 171 -5.04 -1.24 18.55
CA LEU A 171 -5.58 -0.12 17.81
C LEU A 171 -4.53 0.97 17.45
N PRO A 172 -3.79 1.57 18.41
CA PRO A 172 -2.89 2.68 18.12
C PRO A 172 -1.65 2.29 17.29
N PHE A 173 -1.31 0.99 17.25
CA PHE A 173 -0.12 0.48 16.57
C PHE A 173 -0.44 -0.25 15.26
N SER A 174 -1.69 -0.13 14.80
CA SER A 174 -2.16 -0.82 13.61
C SER A 174 -2.88 0.13 12.67
N LYS A 175 -3.26 -0.38 11.50
CA LYS A 175 -4.12 0.33 10.56
C LYS A 175 -5.49 0.71 11.13
N MET A 176 -5.91 0.17 12.29
CA MET A 176 -7.17 0.57 12.94
C MET A 176 -7.13 2.00 13.49
N PHE A 177 -5.94 2.59 13.64
CA PHE A 177 -5.79 4.01 13.98
C PHE A 177 -6.41 4.96 12.94
N HIS A 178 -6.69 4.48 11.72
CA HIS A 178 -7.42 5.24 10.69
C HIS A 178 -8.78 5.77 11.16
N ILE A 179 -9.41 5.16 12.18
CA ILE A 179 -10.67 5.63 12.80
C ILE A 179 -10.50 7.08 13.28
N PHE A 180 -9.33 7.41 13.81
CA PHE A 180 -8.98 8.76 14.27
C PHE A 180 -8.27 9.54 13.17
N ALA A 181 -7.21 8.97 12.60
CA ALA A 181 -6.34 9.69 11.66
C ALA A 181 -7.06 10.14 10.38
N SER A 182 -7.99 9.35 9.84
CA SER A 182 -8.74 9.73 8.62
C SER A 182 -9.64 10.93 8.89
N SER A 183 -10.34 10.92 10.02
CA SER A 183 -11.25 12.01 10.41
C SER A 183 -10.49 13.32 10.61
N VAL A 184 -9.37 13.28 11.32
CA VAL A 184 -8.52 14.46 11.53
C VAL A 184 -7.89 14.94 10.22
N SER A 185 -7.41 14.02 9.38
CA SER A 185 -6.82 14.35 8.07
C SER A 185 -7.85 15.01 7.13
N LEU A 186 -9.09 14.50 7.09
CA LEU A 186 -10.16 15.10 6.29
C LEU A 186 -10.54 16.50 6.78
N LEU A 187 -10.63 16.71 8.09
CA LEU A 187 -10.88 18.03 8.67
C LEU A 187 -9.74 19.00 8.34
N ALA A 188 -8.48 18.56 8.48
CA ALA A 188 -7.32 19.36 8.15
C ALA A 188 -7.31 19.76 6.67
N ASN A 189 -7.53 18.80 5.77
CA ASN A 189 -7.63 19.06 4.33
C ASN A 189 -8.80 20.00 3.96
N GLY A 190 -9.89 20.01 4.74
CA GLY A 190 -11.03 20.90 4.51
C GLY A 190 -10.78 22.37 4.88
N VAL A 191 -9.85 22.64 5.80
CA VAL A 191 -9.54 24.01 6.27
C VAL A 191 -8.25 24.58 5.68
N ILE A 192 -7.34 23.70 5.25
CA ILE A 192 -6.10 24.12 4.60
C ILE A 192 -6.45 24.61 3.18
N GLY A 193 -6.36 25.92 2.98
CA GLY A 193 -6.56 26.53 1.66
C GLY A 193 -5.51 26.10 0.64
N LYS A 194 -5.68 26.50 -0.63
CA LYS A 194 -4.73 26.23 -1.73
C LYS A 194 -3.36 26.94 -1.57
N GLU A 195 -3.14 27.61 -0.44
CA GLU A 195 -1.89 28.31 -0.14
C GLU A 195 -0.78 27.31 0.21
N LYS A 196 0.48 27.70 -0.05
CA LYS A 196 1.64 26.86 0.26
C LYS A 196 1.77 26.75 1.78
N LEU A 197 1.35 25.60 2.33
CA LEU A 197 1.68 25.18 3.70
C LEU A 197 3.18 25.34 3.97
N ALA A 198 3.50 25.90 5.13
CA ALA A 198 4.86 25.86 5.66
C ALA A 198 5.36 24.40 5.71
N PRO A 199 6.66 24.13 5.46
CA PRO A 199 7.19 22.77 5.38
C PRO A 199 6.88 21.90 6.61
N ALA A 200 6.93 22.47 7.81
CA ALA A 200 6.61 21.77 9.05
C ALA A 200 5.14 21.33 9.11
N ASN A 201 4.20 22.23 8.79
CA ASN A 201 2.77 21.92 8.80
C ASN A 201 2.42 20.85 7.77
N ARG A 202 3.07 20.90 6.60
CA ARG A 202 2.92 19.86 5.57
C ARG A 202 3.43 18.51 6.07
N ALA A 203 4.59 18.46 6.70
CA ALA A 203 5.13 17.23 7.27
C ALA A 203 4.20 16.63 8.34
N THR A 204 3.61 17.47 9.20
CA THR A 204 2.60 17.02 10.19
C THR A 204 1.36 16.45 9.52
N LEU A 205 0.82 17.13 8.49
CA LEU A 205 -0.32 16.62 7.72
C LEU A 205 -0.01 15.26 7.08
N GLN A 206 1.13 15.15 6.42
CA GLN A 206 1.56 13.93 5.75
C GLN A 206 1.79 12.78 6.73
N ALA A 207 2.29 13.04 7.94
CA ALA A 207 2.39 12.02 8.99
C ALA A 207 1.00 11.46 9.37
N MET A 208 0.01 12.34 9.56
CA MET A 208 -1.38 11.91 9.81
C MET A 208 -1.97 11.12 8.64
N GLU A 209 -1.66 11.53 7.40
CA GLU A 209 -2.11 10.83 6.19
C GLU A 209 -1.49 9.42 6.04
N LEU A 210 -0.22 9.25 6.41
CA LEU A 210 0.42 7.93 6.46
C LEU A 210 -0.27 7.00 7.48
N ASP A 211 -0.78 7.57 8.57
CA ASP A 211 -1.54 6.86 9.60
C ASP A 211 -3.00 6.61 9.23
N ALA A 212 -3.59 7.46 8.39
CA ALA A 212 -4.94 7.28 7.85
C ALA A 212 -5.05 6.14 6.82
N CYS A 213 -3.93 5.71 6.23
CA CYS A 213 -3.94 4.66 5.23
C CYS A 213 -4.41 3.31 5.79
N THR A 214 -5.50 2.78 5.23
CA THR A 214 -6.08 1.47 5.60
C THR A 214 -5.52 0.30 4.81
N HIS A 215 -4.58 0.55 3.89
CA HIS A 215 -4.08 -0.45 2.93
C HIS A 215 -5.22 -1.14 2.14
N CYS A 216 -6.20 -0.34 1.69
CA CYS A 216 -7.38 -0.83 0.97
C CYS A 216 -7.13 -1.13 -0.52
N GLY A 217 -5.97 -0.73 -1.07
CA GLY A 217 -5.56 -1.03 -2.45
C GLY A 217 -6.28 -0.24 -3.55
N THR A 218 -7.28 0.58 -3.24
CA THR A 218 -8.05 1.35 -4.25
C THR A 218 -7.15 2.25 -5.11
N CYS A 219 -6.16 2.90 -4.50
CA CYS A 219 -5.17 3.72 -5.19
C CYS A 219 -4.27 2.89 -6.14
N SER A 220 -3.89 1.67 -5.73
CA SER A 220 -3.07 0.75 -6.53
C SER A 220 -3.83 0.19 -7.73
N LEU A 221 -5.11 -0.10 -7.56
CA LEU A 221 -5.99 -0.54 -8.65
C LEU A 221 -6.17 0.50 -9.76
N ARG A 222 -5.98 1.78 -9.44
CA ARG A 222 -6.20 2.92 -10.34
C ARG A 222 -4.90 3.61 -10.78
N CYS A 223 -3.75 3.08 -10.38
CA CYS A 223 -2.44 3.64 -10.73
C CYS A 223 -2.18 3.50 -12.25
N SER A 224 -1.78 4.58 -12.92
CA SER A 224 -1.47 4.57 -14.36
C SER A 224 -0.10 3.98 -14.68
N VAL A 225 0.78 3.87 -13.69
CA VAL A 225 2.17 3.38 -13.84
C VAL A 225 2.23 1.86 -13.73
N ILE A 226 1.08 1.20 -13.81
CA ILE A 226 0.96 -0.23 -13.56
C ILE A 226 1.73 -1.09 -14.56
N MET A 227 1.84 -0.65 -15.81
CA MET A 227 2.58 -1.37 -16.85
C MET A 227 4.08 -1.45 -16.52
N ALA A 228 4.64 -0.45 -15.83
CA ALA A 228 6.04 -0.48 -15.43
C ALA A 228 6.34 -1.60 -14.42
N PHE A 229 5.34 -2.07 -13.67
CA PHE A 229 5.51 -3.19 -12.75
C PHE A 229 5.74 -4.51 -13.46
N GLU A 230 5.17 -4.71 -14.66
CA GLU A 230 5.34 -5.95 -15.42
C GLU A 230 6.79 -6.15 -15.87
N GLU A 231 7.52 -5.06 -16.12
CA GLU A 231 8.92 -5.10 -16.51
C GLU A 231 9.89 -5.02 -15.32
N ILE A 232 9.66 -4.08 -14.39
CA ILE A 232 10.62 -3.75 -13.33
C ILE A 232 10.39 -4.60 -12.06
N SER A 233 9.21 -5.23 -11.91
CA SER A 233 8.85 -6.06 -10.75
C SER A 233 9.08 -5.38 -9.38
N ASN A 234 8.91 -4.07 -9.32
CA ASN A 234 9.11 -3.27 -8.10
C ASN A 234 7.77 -2.94 -7.43
N ILE A 235 7.50 -3.57 -6.28
CA ILE A 235 6.23 -3.41 -5.55
C ILE A 235 5.96 -1.96 -5.09
N ASN A 236 7.00 -1.15 -4.89
CA ASN A 236 6.87 0.26 -4.53
C ASN A 236 6.34 1.14 -5.68
N ILE A 237 6.05 0.58 -6.86
CA ILE A 237 5.26 1.28 -7.89
C ILE A 237 3.82 1.47 -7.41
N PHE A 238 3.29 0.52 -6.63
CA PHE A 238 1.92 0.57 -6.12
C PHE A 238 1.78 1.55 -4.95
N PRO A 239 0.91 2.56 -5.05
CA PRO A 239 0.66 3.52 -3.98
C PRO A 239 0.43 2.90 -2.59
N SER A 240 -0.38 1.85 -2.46
CA SER A 240 -0.66 1.21 -1.16
C SER A 240 0.59 0.63 -0.50
N GLU A 241 1.47 0.00 -1.29
CA GLU A 241 2.70 -0.64 -0.80
C GLU A 241 3.77 0.40 -0.50
N LYS A 242 3.86 1.41 -1.38
CA LYS A 242 4.75 2.57 -1.24
C LYS A 242 4.51 3.32 0.07
N ILE A 243 3.25 3.53 0.48
CA ILE A 243 2.92 4.12 1.79
C ILE A 243 3.54 3.32 2.93
N GLY A 244 3.48 1.99 2.88
CA GLY A 244 4.05 1.12 3.91
C GLY A 244 5.55 1.32 4.07
N SER A 245 6.30 1.35 2.97
CA SER A 245 7.74 1.61 2.98
C SER A 245 8.08 3.03 3.45
N ILE A 246 7.29 4.03 3.07
CA ILE A 246 7.49 5.42 3.53
C ILE A 246 7.18 5.56 5.01
N LYS A 247 6.13 4.90 5.52
CA LYS A 247 5.80 4.90 6.95
C LYS A 247 6.94 4.32 7.78
N THR A 248 7.55 3.23 7.32
CA THR A 248 8.74 2.65 7.96
C THR A 248 9.88 3.67 8.01
N LEU A 249 10.19 4.32 6.88
CA LEU A 249 11.24 5.35 6.82
C LEU A 249 10.92 6.56 7.72
N ALA A 250 9.68 7.05 7.70
CA ALA A 250 9.22 8.19 8.49
C ALA A 250 9.24 7.91 10.00
N SER A 251 9.05 6.66 10.41
CA SER A 251 9.15 6.23 11.81
C SER A 251 10.58 6.17 12.36
N GLY A 252 11.59 6.55 11.54
CA GLY A 252 13.01 6.52 11.93
C GLY A 252 13.67 5.14 11.80
N LYS A 253 12.95 4.14 11.29
CA LYS A 253 13.53 2.81 11.02
C LYS A 253 14.38 2.86 9.76
N ALA A 254 15.59 2.30 9.83
CA ALA A 254 16.47 2.19 8.67
C ALA A 254 15.91 1.15 7.68
N LEU A 255 15.77 1.55 6.42
CA LEU A 255 15.56 0.61 5.31
C LEU A 255 16.92 0.07 4.87
N SER A 256 16.96 -1.18 4.43
CA SER A 256 18.15 -1.72 3.78
C SER A 256 18.48 -0.92 2.50
N PRO A 257 19.74 -0.93 2.03
CA PRO A 257 20.14 -0.33 0.76
C PRO A 257 19.21 -0.69 -0.41
N ARG A 258 18.83 -1.97 -0.49
CA ARG A 258 17.94 -2.49 -1.53
C ARG A 258 16.53 -1.92 -1.41
N GLU A 259 15.95 -1.94 -0.22
CA GLU A 259 14.61 -1.39 0.03
C GLU A 259 14.54 0.10 -0.28
N LEU A 260 15.57 0.86 0.10
CA LEU A 260 15.62 2.29 -0.18
C LEU A 260 15.72 2.57 -1.68
N ARG A 261 16.52 1.80 -2.43
CA ARG A 261 16.59 1.89 -3.90
C ARG A 261 15.26 1.54 -4.56
N HIS A 262 14.64 0.43 -4.15
CA HIS A 262 13.33 0.04 -4.68
C HIS A 262 12.27 1.10 -4.37
N LEU A 263 12.29 1.67 -3.16
CA LEU A 263 11.38 2.77 -2.80
C LEU A 263 11.63 3.99 -3.70
N GLN A 264 12.89 4.39 -3.87
CA GLN A 264 13.26 5.52 -4.72
C GLN A 264 12.83 5.32 -6.17
N GLU A 265 13.12 4.16 -6.78
CA GLU A 265 12.72 3.84 -8.15
C GLU A 265 11.19 3.86 -8.30
N GLY A 266 10.46 3.24 -7.36
CA GLY A 266 9.00 3.21 -7.37
C GLY A 266 8.35 4.59 -7.19
N VAL A 267 8.97 5.47 -6.40
CA VAL A 267 8.55 6.87 -6.24
C VAL A 267 8.86 7.69 -7.50
N TYR A 268 10.02 7.46 -8.12
CA TYR A 268 10.45 8.20 -9.30
C TYR A 268 9.60 7.87 -10.54
N LEU A 269 9.24 6.60 -10.72
CA LEU A 269 8.36 6.14 -11.80
C LEU A 269 6.95 6.75 -11.76
N CYS A 270 6.53 7.36 -10.64
CA CYS A 270 5.21 8.00 -10.54
C CYS A 270 5.05 9.11 -11.60
N SER A 271 4.05 8.97 -12.46
CA SER A 271 3.72 9.96 -13.50
C SER A 271 2.98 11.20 -12.97
N ASN A 272 2.74 11.29 -11.66
CA ASN A 272 2.04 12.38 -11.00
C ASN A 272 0.65 12.69 -11.57
N CYS A 273 -0.07 11.68 -12.08
CA CYS A 273 -1.37 11.85 -12.77
C CYS A 273 -2.57 12.13 -11.84
N TYR A 274 -2.35 12.31 -10.53
CA TYR A 274 -3.36 12.61 -9.51
C TYR A 274 -4.46 11.55 -9.26
N ARG A 275 -4.55 10.49 -10.08
CA ARG A 275 -5.59 9.45 -9.95
C ARG A 275 -5.68 8.81 -8.57
N CYS A 276 -4.52 8.53 -7.95
CA CYS A 276 -4.47 7.89 -6.64
C CYS A 276 -5.03 8.79 -5.51
N THR A 277 -4.85 10.11 -5.59
CA THR A 277 -5.44 11.07 -4.66
C THR A 277 -6.96 11.08 -4.77
N VAL A 278 -7.49 11.20 -6.00
CA VAL A 278 -8.95 11.33 -6.24
C VAL A 278 -9.74 10.12 -5.75
N VAL A 279 -9.16 8.91 -5.85
CA VAL A 279 -9.86 7.67 -5.50
C VAL A 279 -9.64 7.23 -4.05
N CYS A 280 -8.88 7.98 -3.25
CA CYS A 280 -8.58 7.60 -1.88
C CYS A 280 -9.81 7.81 -0.98
N PRO A 281 -10.39 6.75 -0.37
CA PRO A 281 -11.55 6.91 0.49
C PRO A 281 -11.22 7.62 1.82
N ALA A 282 -9.94 7.63 2.22
CA ALA A 282 -9.47 8.36 3.41
C ALA A 282 -9.10 9.82 3.11
N GLY A 283 -9.25 10.28 1.86
CA GLY A 283 -8.96 11.67 1.47
C GLY A 283 -7.48 12.05 1.43
N ILE A 284 -6.56 11.07 1.48
CA ILE A 284 -5.11 11.32 1.48
C ILE A 284 -4.65 11.94 0.16
N ASN A 285 -3.91 13.06 0.22
CA ASN A 285 -3.30 13.66 -0.96
C ASN A 285 -1.98 12.97 -1.37
N LEU A 286 -2.12 11.79 -1.98
CA LEU A 286 -0.99 10.96 -2.39
C LEU A 286 -0.06 11.65 -3.40
N GLN A 287 -0.56 12.48 -4.30
CA GLN A 287 0.29 13.21 -5.26
C GLN A 287 1.26 14.17 -4.56
N ASP A 288 0.77 14.99 -3.62
CA ASP A 288 1.64 15.89 -2.84
C ASP A 288 2.64 15.08 -1.99
N LEU A 289 2.19 13.97 -1.39
CA LEU A 289 3.07 13.04 -0.70
C LEU A 289 4.20 12.51 -1.62
N TRP A 290 3.88 12.11 -2.85
CA TRP A 290 4.87 11.62 -3.81
C TRP A 290 5.88 12.67 -4.23
N PHE A 291 5.47 13.93 -4.43
CA PHE A 291 6.40 15.02 -4.72
C PHE A 291 7.41 15.21 -3.59
N ASN A 292 6.94 15.30 -2.36
CA ASN A 292 7.79 15.61 -1.22
C ASN A 292 8.73 14.44 -0.87
N VAL A 293 8.21 13.21 -0.92
CA VAL A 293 9.01 12.00 -0.70
C VAL A 293 10.05 11.83 -1.81
N ARG A 294 9.69 12.09 -3.08
CA ARG A 294 10.64 12.02 -4.20
C ARG A 294 11.83 12.92 -3.99
N GLU A 295 11.60 14.21 -3.73
CA GLU A 295 12.69 15.17 -3.56
C GLU A 295 13.54 14.83 -2.33
N THR A 296 12.92 14.35 -1.25
CA THR A 296 13.65 13.89 -0.05
C THR A 296 14.54 12.68 -0.35
N LEU A 297 14.03 11.69 -1.09
CA LEU A 297 14.78 10.49 -1.44
C LEU A 297 15.92 10.80 -2.40
N LEU A 298 15.72 11.64 -3.41
CA LEU A 298 16.80 12.04 -4.33
C LEU A 298 17.97 12.73 -3.62
N GLN A 299 17.73 13.38 -2.48
CA GLN A 299 18.78 14.07 -1.71
C GLN A 299 19.51 13.16 -0.72
N LYS A 300 18.84 12.14 -0.20
CA LYS A 300 19.37 11.20 0.80
C LYS A 300 19.80 9.85 0.23
N GLY A 301 19.36 9.54 -0.97
CA GLY A 301 19.33 8.19 -1.51
C GLY A 301 20.50 7.88 -2.44
N TYR A 302 20.26 6.86 -3.26
CA TYR A 302 21.22 6.33 -4.22
C TYR A 302 21.09 7.08 -5.56
N PRO A 303 22.06 6.94 -6.49
CA PRO A 303 21.90 7.43 -7.85
C PRO A 303 20.64 6.84 -8.51
N GLU A 304 19.67 7.69 -8.84
CA GLU A 304 18.44 7.30 -9.57
C GLU A 304 18.64 7.59 -11.06
N PHE A 305 18.85 6.58 -11.90
CA PHE A 305 19.14 6.80 -13.32
C PHE A 305 17.95 7.31 -14.12
N LEU A 306 16.72 7.08 -13.65
CA LEU A 306 15.53 7.62 -14.30
C LEU A 306 15.52 9.15 -14.30
N VAL A 307 16.34 9.81 -13.47
CA VAL A 307 16.55 11.27 -13.55
C VAL A 307 17.17 11.74 -14.86
N LEU A 308 17.78 10.84 -15.64
CA LEU A 308 18.35 11.14 -16.96
C LEU A 308 17.40 10.77 -18.11
N SER A 309 16.13 10.50 -17.80
CA SER A 309 15.09 10.15 -18.75
C SER A 309 14.03 11.25 -18.87
N PRO A 310 13.12 11.18 -19.86
CA PRO A 310 11.99 12.11 -19.95
C PRO A 310 11.07 12.15 -18.73
N LEU A 311 11.13 11.17 -17.81
CA LEU A 311 10.39 11.20 -16.54
C LEU A 311 10.78 12.39 -15.65
N SER A 312 11.97 12.96 -15.86
CA SER A 312 12.47 14.15 -15.16
C SER A 312 11.87 15.45 -15.68
N PHE A 313 11.22 15.44 -16.84
CA PHE A 313 10.75 16.67 -17.49
C PHE A 313 9.85 17.48 -16.58
N TYR A 314 8.89 16.82 -15.91
CA TYR A 314 8.03 17.48 -14.93
C TYR A 314 8.85 18.11 -13.79
N ARG A 315 9.86 17.39 -13.26
CA ARG A 315 10.73 17.92 -12.19
C ARG A 315 11.50 19.16 -12.67
N GLY A 316 11.99 19.16 -13.91
CA GLY A 316 12.70 20.29 -14.51
C GLY A 316 11.80 21.51 -14.72
N LEU A 317 10.57 21.32 -15.21
CA LEU A 317 9.59 22.40 -15.35
C LEU A 317 9.19 22.99 -13.98
N MET A 318 9.10 22.14 -12.95
CA MET A 318 8.68 22.54 -11.61
C MET A 318 9.86 22.88 -10.68
N LYS A 319 11.06 23.13 -11.22
CA LYS A 319 12.29 23.35 -10.43
C LYS A 319 12.18 24.46 -9.38
N GLU A 320 11.34 25.47 -9.62
CA GLU A 320 11.16 26.61 -8.72
C GLU A 320 10.19 26.28 -7.56
N GLU A 321 9.40 25.23 -7.72
CA GLU A 321 8.40 24.78 -6.76
C GLU A 321 8.87 23.57 -5.93
N THR A 322 10.03 22.99 -6.24
CA THR A 322 10.57 21.86 -5.50
C THR A 322 10.89 22.25 -4.05
N VAL A 323 10.55 21.36 -3.10
CA VAL A 323 10.80 21.57 -1.66
C VAL A 323 12.29 21.82 -1.37
N LEU A 324 13.15 21.18 -2.15
CA LEU A 324 14.59 21.34 -2.09
C LEU A 324 15.02 22.05 -3.38
N LYS A 325 15.67 23.22 -3.24
CA LYS A 325 16.08 24.08 -4.37
C LYS A 325 17.24 23.51 -5.20
N ASP A 326 17.60 22.25 -4.99
CA ASP A 326 18.75 21.61 -5.64
C ASP A 326 18.27 20.62 -6.72
N TYR A 327 18.11 21.18 -7.92
CA TYR A 327 17.73 20.43 -9.12
C TYR A 327 18.89 19.61 -9.69
N GLU A 328 20.11 20.14 -9.65
CA GLU A 328 21.25 19.61 -10.40
C GLU A 328 21.89 18.40 -9.74
N LYS A 329 22.00 18.39 -8.41
CA LYS A 329 22.75 17.34 -7.68
C LYS A 329 22.31 15.91 -8.03
N PRO A 330 21.01 15.55 -8.09
CA PRO A 330 20.62 14.20 -8.49
C PRO A 330 21.03 13.82 -9.92
N LEU A 331 21.02 14.79 -10.86
CA LEU A 331 21.46 14.57 -12.24
C LEU A 331 22.97 14.29 -12.28
N THR A 332 23.75 15.10 -11.57
CA THR A 332 25.19 14.95 -11.45
C THR A 332 25.55 13.60 -10.82
N GLN A 333 24.91 13.23 -9.71
CA GLN A 333 25.13 11.95 -9.05
C GLN A 333 24.84 10.75 -9.96
N ALA A 334 23.76 10.79 -10.75
CA ALA A 334 23.45 9.74 -11.72
C ALA A 334 24.52 9.64 -12.82
N ARG A 335 24.93 10.77 -13.40
CA ARG A 335 25.99 10.82 -14.44
C ARG A 335 27.33 10.33 -13.90
N GLU A 336 27.72 10.77 -12.71
CA GLU A 336 28.97 10.36 -12.06
C GLU A 336 28.99 8.86 -11.76
N ALA A 337 27.87 8.28 -11.33
CA ALA A 337 27.78 6.84 -11.09
C ALA A 337 27.98 6.02 -12.38
N ILE A 338 27.52 6.52 -13.53
CA ILE A 338 27.78 5.91 -14.84
C ILE A 338 29.24 6.13 -15.27
N ALA A 339 29.73 7.36 -15.17
CA ALA A 339 31.08 7.74 -15.56
C ALA A 339 32.16 7.06 -14.70
N ALA A 340 31.85 6.72 -13.44
CA ALA A 340 32.74 5.97 -12.55
C ALA A 340 33.16 4.62 -13.15
N GLN A 341 32.30 4.00 -13.97
CA GLN A 341 32.54 2.73 -14.68
C GLN A 341 33.22 2.90 -16.05
N CYS A 342 33.58 4.13 -16.44
CA CYS A 342 34.08 4.49 -17.77
C CYS A 342 35.53 4.99 -17.70
N ASP A 343 36.50 4.09 -17.74
CA ASP A 343 37.91 4.42 -17.52
C ASP A 343 38.55 5.20 -18.68
N LEU A 344 38.06 5.00 -19.91
CA LEU A 344 38.63 5.63 -21.10
C LEU A 344 38.42 7.15 -21.13
N MET A 345 37.31 7.65 -20.58
CA MET A 345 37.06 9.10 -20.48
C MET A 345 38.04 9.81 -19.53
N LYS A 346 38.62 9.08 -18.57
CA LYS A 346 39.56 9.62 -17.58
C LYS A 346 41.00 9.67 -18.07
N LYS A 347 41.33 8.95 -19.15
CA LYS A 347 42.71 8.75 -19.62
C LYS A 347 42.87 9.20 -21.08
N LYS A 348 42.92 10.52 -21.27
CA LYS A 348 42.99 11.15 -22.61
C LYS A 348 44.25 10.76 -23.41
N ASP A 349 45.36 10.48 -22.74
CA ASP A 349 46.66 10.17 -23.38
C ASP A 349 46.88 8.67 -23.63
N LYS A 350 45.87 7.83 -23.38
CA LYS A 350 46.01 6.38 -23.52
C LYS A 350 45.91 5.98 -24.99
N VAL A 351 47.02 5.50 -25.56
CA VAL A 351 47.02 4.85 -26.88
C VAL A 351 46.16 3.58 -26.82
N LEU A 352 45.16 3.50 -27.69
CA LEU A 352 44.24 2.36 -27.79
C LEU A 352 44.70 1.43 -28.91
N ALA A 353 44.94 0.15 -28.60
CA ALA A 353 45.12 -0.86 -29.61
C ALA A 353 43.76 -1.13 -30.29
N LEU A 354 43.65 -0.90 -31.59
CA LEU A 354 42.43 -1.14 -32.39
C LEU A 354 42.19 -2.63 -32.68
N THR A 355 42.67 -3.52 -31.82
CA THR A 355 42.22 -4.92 -31.83
C THR A 355 40.73 -4.97 -31.51
N PRO A 356 40.00 -6.09 -31.76
CA PRO A 356 38.55 -6.19 -31.54
C PRO A 356 38.22 -6.13 -30.05
N THR A 357 38.38 -4.95 -29.47
CA THR A 357 38.16 -4.68 -28.07
C THR A 357 36.66 -4.71 -27.90
N ASN A 358 36.20 -5.67 -27.09
CA ASN A 358 34.80 -5.77 -26.65
C ASN A 358 33.78 -6.27 -27.72
N ARG A 359 33.97 -7.49 -28.24
CA ARG A 359 32.92 -8.24 -29.00
C ARG A 359 31.55 -8.25 -28.29
N LYS A 360 31.50 -8.13 -26.95
CA LYS A 360 30.27 -8.09 -26.15
C LYS A 360 29.41 -6.85 -26.43
N LEU A 361 29.99 -5.66 -26.62
CA LEU A 361 29.21 -4.46 -26.97
C LEU A 361 28.61 -4.61 -28.37
N LYS A 362 29.44 -4.99 -29.34
CA LYS A 362 29.00 -5.19 -30.73
C LYS A 362 27.91 -6.25 -30.81
N SER A 363 28.07 -7.39 -30.12
CA SER A 363 27.02 -8.42 -30.05
C SER A 363 25.75 -7.90 -29.38
N GLY A 364 25.84 -7.14 -28.29
CA GLY A 364 24.68 -6.49 -27.65
C GLY A 364 23.91 -5.57 -28.60
N LEU A 365 24.59 -4.64 -29.26
CA LEU A 365 23.95 -3.73 -30.23
C LEU A 365 23.45 -4.48 -31.48
N ASN A 366 24.11 -5.56 -31.88
CA ASN A 366 23.69 -6.41 -33.01
C ASN A 366 22.44 -7.25 -32.70
N LEU A 367 22.04 -7.41 -31.43
CA LEU A 367 20.81 -8.10 -31.04
C LEU A 367 19.57 -7.20 -31.21
N SER A 368 19.73 -5.88 -31.19
CA SER A 368 18.67 -4.94 -31.54
C SER A 368 18.69 -4.69 -33.05
N ALA A 369 17.60 -5.07 -33.73
CA ALA A 369 17.43 -4.81 -35.16
C ALA A 369 17.54 -3.31 -35.49
N GLN A 370 17.16 -2.45 -34.54
CA GLN A 370 17.22 -1.00 -34.67
C GLN A 370 18.65 -0.47 -34.49
N ALA A 371 19.41 -0.99 -33.51
CA ALA A 371 20.75 -0.48 -33.21
C ALA A 371 21.87 -1.01 -34.12
N LYS A 372 21.72 -2.13 -34.83
CA LYS A 372 22.78 -2.67 -35.70
C LYS A 372 23.23 -1.72 -36.83
N THR A 373 22.41 -0.73 -37.18
CA THR A 373 22.62 0.20 -38.30
C THR A 373 23.83 1.11 -38.13
N PHE A 374 24.41 1.27 -36.92
CA PHE A 374 25.63 2.08 -36.70
C PHE A 374 26.79 1.66 -37.61
N SER A 375 26.83 0.39 -38.02
CA SER A 375 27.89 -0.17 -38.88
C SER A 375 27.91 0.42 -40.29
N ALA A 376 26.81 1.02 -40.76
CA ALA A 376 26.73 1.73 -42.03
C ALA A 376 27.24 3.18 -41.96
N CYS A 377 27.61 3.67 -40.77
CA CYS A 377 28.09 5.04 -40.59
C CYS A 377 29.43 5.27 -41.28
N PHE A 378 29.48 6.21 -42.23
CA PHE A 378 30.72 6.69 -42.87
C PHE A 378 31.22 8.04 -42.31
N SER A 379 30.67 8.47 -41.17
CA SER A 379 31.13 9.67 -40.42
C SER A 379 30.99 11.01 -41.16
N CYS A 380 29.95 11.20 -41.98
CA CYS A 380 29.63 12.47 -42.65
C CYS A 380 29.20 13.63 -41.74
N GLN A 381 29.01 13.38 -40.44
CA GLN A 381 28.65 14.37 -39.42
C GLN A 381 27.27 15.03 -39.54
N THR A 382 26.42 14.64 -40.51
CA THR A 382 25.04 15.16 -40.63
C THR A 382 24.28 15.12 -39.32
N CYS A 383 24.36 13.99 -38.59
CA CYS A 383 23.73 13.81 -37.29
C CYS A 383 24.18 14.82 -36.22
N THR A 384 25.38 15.38 -36.34
CA THR A 384 25.92 16.40 -35.44
C THR A 384 25.46 17.79 -35.87
N THR A 385 25.50 18.09 -37.16
CA THR A 385 25.06 19.40 -37.71
C THR A 385 23.58 19.65 -37.45
N VAL A 386 22.72 18.64 -37.60
CA VAL A 386 21.27 18.79 -37.41
C VAL A 386 20.85 18.67 -35.94
N CYS A 387 21.77 18.39 -35.01
CA CYS A 387 21.41 18.13 -33.63
C CYS A 387 21.15 19.43 -32.85
N PRO A 388 19.95 19.64 -32.30
CA PRO A 388 19.64 20.86 -31.56
C PRO A 388 20.41 20.94 -30.23
N VAL A 389 20.75 19.79 -29.64
CA VAL A 389 21.59 19.72 -28.43
C VAL A 389 22.99 20.24 -28.71
N VAL A 390 23.59 19.81 -29.83
CA VAL A 390 24.91 20.29 -30.26
C VAL A 390 24.86 21.78 -30.56
N GLY A 391 23.83 22.24 -31.27
CA GLY A 391 23.64 23.66 -31.60
C GLY A 391 23.41 24.59 -30.40
N ASN A 392 23.14 24.03 -29.21
CA ASN A 392 22.92 24.81 -27.99
C ASN A 392 24.22 25.24 -27.28
N TYR A 393 25.39 24.81 -27.77
CA TYR A 393 26.68 25.10 -27.14
C TYR A 393 27.64 25.75 -28.14
N GLU A 394 28.39 26.76 -27.69
CA GLU A 394 29.47 27.35 -28.49
C GLU A 394 30.64 26.38 -28.68
N ASN A 395 30.95 25.60 -27.63
CA ASN A 395 31.99 24.56 -27.62
C ASN A 395 31.38 23.18 -27.32
N PRO A 396 30.68 22.53 -28.27
CA PRO A 396 29.89 21.33 -28.01
C PRO A 396 30.70 20.14 -27.50
N GLN A 397 31.94 19.95 -27.98
CA GLN A 397 32.78 18.83 -27.55
C GLN A 397 33.19 18.94 -26.07
N GLU A 398 33.41 20.14 -25.57
CA GLU A 398 33.74 20.34 -24.16
C GLU A 398 32.54 20.06 -23.26
N ALA A 399 31.36 20.56 -23.64
CA ALA A 399 30.13 20.36 -22.88
C ALA A 399 29.62 18.92 -22.93
N LEU A 400 29.69 18.29 -24.11
CA LEU A 400 29.02 17.03 -24.39
C LEU A 400 29.94 15.79 -24.35
N GLY A 401 31.26 16.01 -24.38
CA GLY A 401 32.28 14.97 -24.46
C GLY A 401 32.45 14.42 -25.88
N LEU A 402 31.43 13.72 -26.40
CA LEU A 402 31.40 13.21 -27.78
C LEU A 402 30.18 13.76 -28.51
N LEU A 403 30.34 14.03 -29.79
CA LEU A 403 29.24 14.39 -30.68
C LEU A 403 28.56 13.13 -31.25
N PRO A 404 27.32 13.22 -31.75
CA PRO A 404 26.58 12.05 -32.24
C PRO A 404 27.35 11.15 -33.22
N HIS A 405 28.06 11.72 -34.19
CA HIS A 405 28.86 10.93 -35.15
C HIS A 405 30.04 10.20 -34.47
N GLN A 406 30.65 10.81 -33.45
CA GLN A 406 31.75 10.24 -32.69
C GLN A 406 31.26 9.08 -31.81
N ILE A 407 30.03 9.15 -31.29
CA ILE A 407 29.39 8.04 -30.59
C ILE A 407 29.16 6.85 -31.55
N MET A 408 28.68 7.10 -32.77
CA MET A 408 28.53 6.03 -33.78
C MET A 408 29.88 5.36 -34.08
N HIS A 409 30.93 6.17 -34.22
CA HIS A 409 32.28 5.66 -34.44
C HIS A 409 32.80 4.85 -33.24
N ALA A 410 32.60 5.34 -32.01
CA ALA A 410 32.97 4.64 -30.79
C ALA A 410 32.23 3.29 -30.66
N ALA A 411 30.94 3.24 -31.01
CA ALA A 411 30.17 2.00 -31.10
C ALA A 411 30.76 1.04 -32.17
N GLY A 412 31.10 1.57 -33.34
CA GLY A 412 31.82 0.88 -34.42
C GLY A 412 33.13 0.24 -33.98
N LEU A 413 33.87 0.89 -33.08
CA LEU A 413 35.12 0.39 -32.51
C LEU A 413 34.92 -0.50 -31.28
N GLY A 414 33.71 -0.61 -30.72
CA GLY A 414 33.46 -1.35 -29.48
C GLY A 414 33.90 -0.61 -28.21
N LEU A 415 34.16 0.69 -28.29
CA LEU A 415 34.65 1.53 -27.19
C LEU A 415 33.49 2.01 -26.31
N ARG A 416 32.82 1.08 -25.63
CA ARG A 416 31.62 1.37 -24.82
C ARG A 416 31.86 2.47 -23.78
N ASP A 417 33.03 2.49 -23.15
CA ASP A 417 33.31 3.39 -22.03
C ASP A 417 33.31 4.86 -22.49
N LEU A 418 33.72 5.12 -23.74
CA LEU A 418 33.66 6.45 -24.34
C LEU A 418 32.20 6.85 -24.65
N ALA A 419 31.41 5.92 -25.18
CA ALA A 419 30.01 6.16 -25.49
C ALA A 419 29.16 6.39 -24.22
N PHE A 420 29.33 5.56 -23.19
CA PHE A 420 28.54 5.61 -21.95
C PHE A 420 28.85 6.85 -21.10
N GLY A 421 30.12 7.27 -21.09
CA GLY A 421 30.58 8.42 -20.31
C GLY A 421 30.36 9.78 -20.98
N SER A 422 29.84 9.83 -22.20
CA SER A 422 29.55 11.10 -22.89
C SER A 422 28.24 11.71 -22.43
N ASN A 423 28.24 13.01 -22.14
CA ASN A 423 27.03 13.77 -21.80
C ASN A 423 26.03 13.80 -22.96
N MET A 424 26.49 13.84 -24.23
CA MET A 424 25.61 13.76 -25.41
C MET A 424 24.69 12.53 -25.38
N LEU A 425 25.15 11.40 -24.85
CA LEU A 425 24.30 10.22 -24.70
C LEU A 425 23.07 10.58 -23.86
N TRP A 426 23.28 11.20 -22.71
CA TRP A 426 22.23 11.51 -21.73
C TRP A 426 21.42 12.76 -22.08
N ASP A 427 22.02 13.72 -22.76
CA ASP A 427 21.38 14.98 -23.17
C ASP A 427 20.57 14.85 -24.47
N CYS A 428 20.68 13.70 -25.14
CA CYS A 428 19.89 13.38 -26.32
C CYS A 428 18.38 13.51 -26.04
N LEU A 429 17.74 14.45 -26.75
CA LEU A 429 16.30 14.75 -26.68
C LEU A 429 15.41 13.69 -27.33
N THR A 430 16.00 12.67 -27.99
CA THR A 430 15.26 11.65 -28.74
C THR A 430 14.29 12.25 -29.78
N CYS A 431 14.72 13.31 -30.47
CA CYS A 431 13.91 14.04 -31.46
C CYS A 431 14.00 13.47 -32.90
N TYR A 432 14.81 12.44 -33.13
CA TYR A 432 14.96 11.72 -34.41
C TYR A 432 15.52 12.50 -35.61
N GLN A 433 15.78 13.82 -35.51
CA GLN A 433 16.35 14.61 -36.62
C GLN A 433 17.65 14.02 -37.20
N CYS A 434 18.54 13.51 -36.35
CA CYS A 434 19.79 12.89 -36.80
C CYS A 434 19.60 11.60 -37.59
N GLN A 435 18.51 10.88 -37.34
CA GLN A 435 18.15 9.62 -37.98
C GLN A 435 17.44 9.88 -39.31
N GLU A 436 16.48 10.79 -39.33
CA GLU A 436 15.74 11.18 -40.54
C GLU A 436 16.65 11.78 -41.62
N GLN A 437 17.68 12.51 -41.21
CA GLN A 437 18.62 13.17 -42.13
C GLN A 437 19.84 12.30 -42.46
N CYS A 438 19.91 11.06 -41.98
CA CYS A 438 21.09 10.22 -42.22
C CYS A 438 21.12 9.69 -43.66
N PRO A 439 22.14 10.03 -44.49
CA PRO A 439 22.21 9.56 -45.88
C PRO A 439 22.52 8.06 -46.03
N GLN A 440 22.86 7.36 -44.94
CA GLN A 440 23.02 5.89 -44.92
C GLN A 440 21.90 5.18 -44.17
N GLY A 441 20.88 5.89 -43.72
CA GLY A 441 19.80 5.30 -42.92
C GLY A 441 20.30 4.74 -41.59
N VAL A 442 21.31 5.34 -40.96
CA VAL A 442 21.73 4.95 -39.61
C VAL A 442 20.67 5.43 -38.62
N HIS A 443 20.17 4.52 -37.79
CA HIS A 443 19.20 4.82 -36.75
C HIS A 443 19.90 5.39 -35.51
N VAL A 444 20.49 6.58 -35.65
CA VAL A 444 21.34 7.18 -34.61
C VAL A 444 20.62 7.29 -33.27
N THR A 445 19.34 7.67 -33.28
CA THR A 445 18.53 7.83 -32.06
C THR A 445 18.29 6.49 -31.37
N ASP A 446 17.94 5.45 -32.13
CA ASP A 446 17.72 4.11 -31.59
C ASP A 446 19.02 3.52 -31.00
N VAL A 447 20.16 3.76 -31.67
CA VAL A 447 21.49 3.37 -31.14
C VAL A 447 21.78 4.07 -29.82
N LEU A 448 21.52 5.38 -29.72
CA LEU A 448 21.69 6.14 -28.47
C LEU A 448 20.76 5.59 -27.36
N TYR A 449 19.52 5.23 -27.69
CA TYR A 449 18.58 4.65 -26.74
C TYR A 449 19.09 3.31 -26.16
N GLU A 450 19.57 2.41 -27.03
CA GLU A 450 20.17 1.14 -26.60
C GLU A 450 21.43 1.35 -25.75
N LEU A 451 22.28 2.31 -26.13
CA LEU A 451 23.47 2.65 -25.35
C LEU A 451 23.11 3.16 -23.94
N LYS A 452 22.05 3.97 -23.78
CA LYS A 452 21.53 4.39 -22.46
C LYS A 452 21.15 3.18 -21.61
N ASN A 453 20.37 2.25 -22.18
CA ASN A 453 19.92 1.05 -21.48
C ASN A 453 21.09 0.15 -21.05
N LEU A 454 22.06 -0.06 -21.95
CA LEU A 454 23.27 -0.83 -21.66
C LEU A 454 24.14 -0.17 -20.59
N ALA A 455 24.25 1.16 -20.59
CA ALA A 455 24.99 1.90 -19.57
C ALA A 455 24.37 1.73 -18.17
N VAL A 456 23.05 1.89 -18.04
CA VAL A 456 22.34 1.68 -16.76
C VAL A 456 22.48 0.22 -16.31
N LYS A 457 22.28 -0.74 -17.23
CA LYS A 457 22.43 -2.17 -16.93
C LYS A 457 23.81 -2.50 -16.39
N GLN A 458 24.87 -1.96 -17.00
CA GLN A 458 26.25 -2.16 -16.54
C GLN A 458 26.46 -1.67 -15.10
N VAL A 459 25.92 -0.50 -14.73
CA VAL A 459 26.04 0.03 -13.36
C VAL A 459 25.24 -0.81 -12.37
N ARG A 460 24.03 -1.24 -12.75
CA ARG A 460 23.19 -2.13 -11.93
C ARG A 460 23.91 -3.45 -11.61
N GLU A 461 24.41 -4.15 -12.63
CA GLU A 461 25.09 -5.44 -12.48
C GLU A 461 26.41 -5.36 -11.69
N LYS A 462 27.23 -4.33 -11.96
CA LYS A 462 28.59 -4.24 -11.37
C LYS A 462 28.63 -3.60 -9.98
N THR A 463 27.72 -2.68 -9.70
CA THR A 463 27.80 -1.83 -8.50
C THR A 463 26.64 -2.07 -7.57
N LEU A 464 25.42 -2.21 -8.09
CA LEU A 464 24.23 -2.24 -7.25
C LEU A 464 23.89 -3.66 -6.79
N GLU A 465 23.90 -4.67 -7.66
CA GLU A 465 23.59 -6.06 -7.30
C GLU A 465 24.54 -6.68 -6.25
N PRO A 466 25.87 -6.45 -6.26
CA PRO A 466 26.77 -7.00 -5.24
C PRO A 466 26.52 -6.41 -3.83
N ILE A 467 25.96 -5.19 -3.76
CA ILE A 467 25.54 -4.54 -2.52
C ILE A 467 24.20 -5.13 -2.02
N GLU A 468 23.41 -5.80 -2.87
CA GLU A 468 22.10 -6.41 -2.51
C GLU A 468 22.20 -7.83 -1.99
N ARG A 469 23.32 -8.51 -2.29
CA ARG A 469 23.58 -9.89 -1.84
C ARG A 469 24.30 -9.96 -0.49
N LYS A 470 24.79 -8.83 0.02
CA LYS A 470 25.37 -8.65 1.35
C LYS A 470 24.37 -7.95 2.24
#